data_AF-A0A934LZB2-F1
#
_entry.id   AF-A0A934LZB2-F1
#
_cell.length_a   1.000
_cell.length_b   1.000
_cell.length_c   1.000
_cell.angle_alpha   90.00
_cell.angle_beta   90.00
_cell.angle_gamma   90.00
#
_symmetry.space_group_name_H-M   'P 1'
#
loop_
_entity.id
_entity.type
_entity.pdbx_description
1 polymer ?
#
loop_
_entity_poly.entity_id
_entity_poly.type
_entity_poly.pdbx_seq_one_letter_code
_entity_poly.pdbx_strand_id
1 'polypeptide(L)'
;MAEKRIYLAIGEEAARGTKESAAVGFIPLLNPGIPKITFDDKRQAEWRGEEAVKGDISVRRMSRRWSASLETPFFTEAGGVKGMTGTILKHFFGKAASMQNNATGQYGHMFYPVPNPFDAGNIGDKALTLNLNINEGAVMKNWPFVGGRVMSLTFSQEAGGHLLMSCEFFGQKRDGAAPEIGAAVFAAENLRCDFNNVKVYTGALTRIGAAPDYTDFTFDNATSLRPDKLTLKIENGMEDALRLSGLDYPDKTRMGKFKVSLDMTLDWEDPASGFSSVDEFNSWLGGASSTNFCAVWDTGTQAGTGGNHGLIVDVPIAHRLGGDPDYSLEKDPMISLKYEGLYDAATTKYLVGILLKNTASAV
;
A
#
# COMPACT_ATOMS: atom_id res chain seq x y z
N MET A 1 16.99 -29.20 17.33
CA MET A 1 16.05 -28.10 17.65
C MET A 1 15.43 -27.65 16.34
N ALA A 2 14.10 -27.54 16.25
CA ALA A 2 13.46 -26.96 15.07
C ALA A 2 13.89 -25.49 14.96
N GLU A 3 14.41 -25.07 13.80
CA GLU A 3 14.65 -23.65 13.53
C GLU A 3 13.35 -22.89 13.79
N LYS A 4 13.42 -21.84 14.63
CA LYS A 4 12.28 -20.94 14.87
C LYS A 4 11.97 -20.22 13.57
N ARG A 5 11.06 -20.78 12.78
CA ARG A 5 10.54 -20.18 11.56
C ARG A 5 9.15 -19.66 11.90
N ILE A 6 9.00 -18.34 11.88
CA ILE A 6 7.69 -17.69 11.95
C ILE A 6 7.53 -16.94 10.65
N TYR A 7 6.38 -17.06 10.00
CA TYR A 7 6.09 -16.31 8.79
C TYR A 7 4.60 -16.05 8.66
N LEU A 8 4.28 -14.99 7.92
CA LEU A 8 2.92 -14.66 7.50
C LEU A 8 2.72 -15.19 6.08
N ALA A 9 1.67 -15.97 5.85
CA ALA A 9 1.18 -16.21 4.50
C ALA A 9 -0.05 -15.32 4.28
N ILE A 10 -0.03 -14.48 3.24
CA ILE A 10 -1.23 -13.75 2.82
C ILE A 10 -1.94 -14.61 1.80
N GLY A 11 -3.24 -14.76 1.96
CA GLY A 11 -4.10 -15.42 0.98
C GLY A 11 -5.21 -14.50 0.50
N GLU A 12 -5.81 -14.86 -0.62
CA GLU A 12 -7.02 -14.23 -1.13
C GLU A 12 -8.18 -15.21 -1.03
N GLU A 13 -9.29 -14.78 -0.43
CA GLU A 13 -10.54 -15.56 -0.35
C GLU A 13 -11.30 -15.48 -1.66
N ALA A 14 -11.88 -16.60 -2.11
CA ALA A 14 -12.76 -16.61 -3.28
C ALA A 14 -14.01 -15.72 -3.06
N ALA A 15 -14.55 -15.74 -1.84
CA ALA A 15 -15.59 -14.84 -1.37
C ALA A 15 -15.43 -14.59 0.14
N ARG A 16 -15.84 -13.42 0.61
CA ARG A 16 -15.68 -12.98 1.99
C ARG A 16 -16.31 -13.97 2.96
N GLY A 17 -15.51 -14.47 3.89
CA GLY A 17 -15.95 -15.37 4.96
C GLY A 17 -16.04 -16.84 4.56
N THR A 18 -15.73 -17.23 3.32
CA THR A 18 -15.83 -18.64 2.89
C THR A 18 -14.64 -19.50 3.32
N LYS A 19 -13.58 -18.90 3.90
CA LYS A 19 -12.33 -19.55 4.35
C LYS A 19 -11.46 -20.16 3.25
N GLU A 20 -12.04 -20.42 2.09
CA GLU A 20 -11.35 -20.90 0.90
C GLU A 20 -10.40 -19.82 0.41
N SER A 21 -9.14 -19.92 0.82
CA SER A 21 -8.10 -18.97 0.49
C SER A 21 -6.89 -19.65 -0.12
N ALA A 22 -6.48 -19.18 -1.29
CA ALA A 22 -5.21 -19.56 -1.89
C ALA A 22 -4.13 -18.62 -1.36
N ALA A 23 -2.99 -19.18 -0.89
CA ALA A 23 -1.84 -18.37 -0.51
C ALA A 23 -1.28 -17.64 -1.74
N VAL A 24 -1.12 -16.32 -1.63
CA VAL A 24 -0.63 -15.45 -2.69
C VAL A 24 0.81 -14.97 -2.45
N GLY A 25 1.31 -15.06 -1.21
CA GLY A 25 2.71 -14.78 -0.89
C GLY A 25 3.06 -14.99 0.59
N PHE A 26 4.35 -14.91 0.91
CA PHE A 26 4.90 -15.20 2.23
C PHE A 26 5.84 -14.08 2.72
N ILE A 27 5.79 -13.77 4.01
CA ILE A 27 6.64 -12.78 4.69
C ILE A 27 7.32 -13.43 5.89
N PRO A 28 8.66 -13.44 5.99
CA PRO A 28 9.32 -13.92 7.19
C PRO A 28 9.01 -12.98 8.37
N LEU A 29 8.88 -13.51 9.59
CA LEU A 29 8.67 -12.76 10.82
C LEU A 29 9.76 -13.12 11.85
N LEU A 30 10.26 -12.13 12.63
CA LEU A 30 11.28 -12.18 13.73
C LEU A 30 12.69 -11.64 13.42
N ASN A 31 13.29 -10.92 14.39
CA ASN A 31 14.56 -10.17 14.41
C ASN A 31 14.38 -8.66 14.14
N PRO A 32 15.18 -7.77 14.79
CA PRO A 32 15.20 -6.35 14.44
C PRO A 32 15.70 -6.19 13.00
N GLY A 33 14.77 -5.95 12.06
CA GLY A 33 15.03 -5.97 10.62
C GLY A 33 14.06 -6.84 9.81
N ILE A 34 13.24 -7.65 10.49
CA ILE A 34 12.19 -8.47 9.86
C ILE A 34 10.81 -7.89 10.25
N PRO A 35 9.80 -7.98 9.36
CA PRO A 35 8.48 -7.41 9.58
C PRO A 35 7.84 -7.74 10.93
N LYS A 36 7.23 -6.72 11.54
CA LYS A 36 6.50 -6.84 12.81
C LYS A 36 5.00 -6.89 12.54
N ILE A 37 4.30 -7.73 13.29
CA ILE A 37 2.83 -7.79 13.28
C ILE A 37 2.25 -7.73 14.69
N THR A 38 1.26 -6.88 14.90
CA THR A 38 0.56 -6.71 16.18
C THR A 38 -0.93 -6.99 16.02
N PHE A 39 -1.45 -8.04 16.66
CA PHE A 39 -2.87 -8.37 16.62
C PHE A 39 -3.61 -7.83 17.85
N ASP A 40 -4.80 -7.28 17.64
CA ASP A 40 -5.78 -6.96 18.70
C ASP A 40 -7.09 -7.67 18.36
N ASP A 41 -7.50 -8.65 19.19
CA ASP A 41 -8.77 -9.39 19.05
C ASP A 41 -9.75 -8.88 20.11
N LYS A 42 -10.74 -8.10 19.66
CA LYS A 42 -11.78 -7.55 20.52
C LYS A 42 -13.11 -8.21 20.23
N ARG A 43 -13.79 -8.67 21.28
CA ARG A 43 -15.21 -9.03 21.22
C ARG A 43 -16.03 -7.76 21.38
N GLN A 44 -16.88 -7.46 20.41
CA GLN A 44 -17.85 -6.37 20.50
C GLN A 44 -19.28 -6.94 20.52
N ALA A 45 -20.13 -6.31 21.33
CA ALA A 45 -21.56 -6.60 21.34
C ALA A 45 -22.25 -5.61 20.42
N GLU A 46 -22.88 -6.10 19.35
CA GLU A 46 -23.61 -5.26 18.39
C GLU A 46 -25.12 -5.46 18.49
N TRP A 47 -25.87 -4.37 18.32
CA TRP A 47 -27.34 -4.32 18.43
C TRP A 47 -27.95 -3.93 17.07
N ARG A 48 -29.02 -4.59 16.63
CA ARG A 48 -29.76 -4.21 15.41
C ARG A 48 -30.57 -2.94 15.65
N GLY A 49 -30.05 -1.80 15.20
CA GLY A 49 -30.70 -0.49 15.38
C GLY A 49 -31.93 -0.21 14.49
N GLU A 50 -32.24 -1.03 13.50
CA GLU A 50 -33.33 -0.73 12.53
C GLU A 50 -34.51 -1.73 12.50
N GLU A 51 -34.53 -2.81 13.30
CA GLU A 51 -35.55 -3.87 13.19
C GLU A 51 -36.47 -4.05 14.41
N ALA A 52 -36.55 -3.06 15.31
CA ALA A 52 -37.54 -3.07 16.40
C ALA A 52 -39.00 -3.21 15.89
N VAL A 53 -39.27 -2.88 14.63
CA VAL A 53 -40.60 -2.96 14.00
C VAL A 53 -41.01 -4.41 13.66
N LYS A 54 -40.10 -5.39 13.66
CA LYS A 54 -40.38 -6.80 13.28
C LYS A 54 -40.51 -7.79 14.44
N GLY A 55 -40.53 -7.31 15.69
CA GLY A 55 -40.91 -8.12 16.85
C GLY A 55 -39.88 -9.10 17.40
N ASP A 56 -38.62 -9.04 16.96
CA ASP A 56 -37.54 -9.92 17.44
C ASP A 56 -36.68 -9.18 18.49
N ILE A 57 -36.81 -9.55 19.77
CA ILE A 57 -36.49 -8.65 20.90
C ILE A 57 -35.09 -8.81 21.51
N SER A 58 -34.28 -9.79 21.12
CA SER A 58 -32.84 -9.76 21.48
C SER A 58 -32.03 -10.87 20.80
N VAL A 59 -31.25 -10.49 19.78
CA VAL A 59 -30.10 -11.29 19.33
C VAL A 59 -28.86 -10.45 19.57
N ARG A 60 -28.14 -10.71 20.67
CA ARG A 60 -26.80 -10.15 20.87
C ARG A 60 -25.83 -10.89 19.96
N ARG A 61 -25.25 -10.20 18.98
CA ARG A 61 -24.15 -10.76 18.19
C ARG A 61 -22.83 -10.39 18.84
N MET A 62 -21.98 -11.38 19.04
CA MET A 62 -20.56 -11.15 19.31
C MET A 62 -19.88 -11.00 17.95
N SER A 63 -19.66 -9.77 17.48
CA SER A 63 -18.70 -9.57 16.40
C SER A 63 -17.32 -9.77 17.01
N ARG A 64 -16.58 -10.74 16.48
CA ARG A 64 -15.12 -10.72 16.65
C ARG A 64 -14.61 -9.71 15.63
N ARG A 65 -13.53 -9.01 15.96
CA ARG A 65 -12.81 -8.17 15.00
C ARG A 65 -11.34 -8.29 15.34
N TRP A 66 -10.52 -8.44 14.32
CA TRP A 66 -9.08 -8.36 14.46
C TRP A 66 -8.57 -7.13 13.73
N SER A 67 -7.50 -6.52 14.25
CA SER A 67 -6.67 -5.57 13.52
C SER A 67 -5.22 -6.03 13.52
N ALA A 68 -4.47 -5.69 12.48
CA ALA A 68 -3.05 -5.99 12.38
C ALA A 68 -2.30 -4.86 11.68
N SER A 69 -1.12 -4.48 12.20
CA SER A 69 -0.18 -3.60 11.51
C SER A 69 0.96 -4.45 10.97
N LEU A 70 1.38 -4.29 9.72
CA LEU A 70 2.50 -4.97 9.10
C LEU A 70 3.47 -3.93 8.54
N GLU A 71 4.74 -4.00 8.89
CA GLU A 71 5.78 -3.16 8.31
C GLU A 71 6.82 -4.04 7.60
N THR A 72 7.08 -3.82 6.31
CA THR A 72 8.01 -4.64 5.53
C THR A 72 8.81 -3.84 4.52
N PRO A 73 10.05 -4.23 4.19
CA PRO A 73 10.68 -3.72 2.97
C PRO A 73 9.77 -3.99 1.76
N PHE A 74 9.73 -3.05 0.82
CA PHE A 74 8.93 -3.17 -0.39
C PHE A 74 9.69 -3.98 -1.42
N PHE A 75 9.06 -5.07 -1.86
CA PHE A 75 9.55 -5.91 -2.95
C PHE A 75 8.59 -5.82 -4.14
N THR A 76 9.16 -5.68 -5.32
CA THR A 76 8.45 -5.91 -6.57
C THR A 76 8.22 -7.41 -6.79
N GLU A 77 7.36 -7.77 -7.74
CA GLU A 77 6.97 -9.17 -7.97
C GLU A 77 7.67 -9.76 -9.20
N ALA A 78 8.04 -11.04 -9.20
CA ALA A 78 8.65 -11.67 -10.38
C ALA A 78 8.31 -13.16 -10.49
N GLY A 79 7.86 -13.61 -11.67
CA GLY A 79 7.62 -15.03 -11.94
C GLY A 79 6.75 -15.74 -10.90
N GLY A 80 7.20 -16.91 -10.42
CA GLY A 80 6.54 -17.68 -9.35
C GLY A 80 6.80 -17.17 -7.93
N VAL A 81 7.67 -16.15 -7.77
CA VAL A 81 8.00 -15.51 -6.49
C VAL A 81 7.17 -14.24 -6.38
N LYS A 82 5.98 -14.36 -5.78
CA LYS A 82 5.08 -13.22 -5.61
C LYS A 82 5.35 -12.53 -4.28
N GLY A 83 5.80 -11.28 -4.36
CA GLY A 83 6.09 -10.44 -3.20
C GLY A 83 4.84 -9.91 -2.48
N MET A 84 3.63 -10.36 -2.86
CA MET A 84 2.29 -10.02 -2.36
C MET A 84 1.89 -8.54 -2.33
N THR A 85 2.83 -7.64 -2.59
CA THR A 85 2.62 -6.19 -2.60
C THR A 85 1.52 -5.83 -3.57
N GLY A 86 1.50 -6.42 -4.77
CA GLY A 86 0.44 -6.20 -5.75
C GLY A 86 -0.94 -6.53 -5.18
N THR A 87 -1.10 -7.70 -4.55
CA THR A 87 -2.41 -8.11 -4.00
C THR A 87 -2.83 -7.21 -2.84
N ILE A 88 -1.92 -6.79 -1.97
CA ILE A 88 -2.21 -5.80 -0.92
C ILE A 88 -2.68 -4.48 -1.54
N LEU A 89 -1.96 -3.97 -2.55
CA LEU A 89 -2.32 -2.73 -3.26
C LEU A 89 -3.69 -2.84 -3.92
N LYS A 90 -3.98 -3.96 -4.58
CA LYS A 90 -5.28 -4.24 -5.19
C LYS A 90 -6.42 -4.24 -4.17
N HIS A 91 -6.24 -4.88 -3.01
CA HIS A 91 -7.26 -4.88 -1.95
C HIS A 91 -7.41 -3.53 -1.27
N PHE A 92 -6.37 -2.70 -1.25
CA PHE A 92 -6.43 -1.34 -0.72
C PHE A 92 -7.17 -0.37 -1.65
N PHE A 93 -6.80 -0.35 -2.92
CA PHE A 93 -7.36 0.57 -3.93
C PHE A 93 -8.68 0.08 -4.52
N GLY A 94 -8.92 -1.23 -4.48
CA GLY A 94 -10.09 -1.89 -5.06
C GLY A 94 -9.96 -2.18 -6.56
N LYS A 95 -9.00 -1.56 -7.26
CA LYS A 95 -8.76 -1.77 -8.69
C LYS A 95 -7.28 -1.97 -8.97
N ALA A 96 -7.01 -2.89 -9.88
CA ALA A 96 -5.71 -3.04 -10.53
C ALA A 96 -5.97 -3.19 -12.04
N ALA A 97 -5.67 -2.15 -12.82
CA ALA A 97 -5.67 -2.23 -14.27
C ALA A 97 -4.34 -2.83 -14.71
N SER A 98 -4.41 -4.02 -15.30
CA SER A 98 -3.22 -4.76 -15.71
C SER A 98 -2.96 -4.53 -17.18
N MET A 99 -1.70 -4.28 -17.54
CA MET A 99 -1.25 -4.16 -18.91
C MET A 99 -0.02 -5.04 -19.15
N GLN A 100 0.13 -5.47 -20.40
CA GLN A 100 1.37 -6.06 -20.88
C GLN A 100 1.85 -5.25 -22.08
N ASN A 101 3.11 -4.83 -22.04
CA ASN A 101 3.73 -4.26 -23.22
C ASN A 101 4.07 -5.39 -24.19
N ASN A 102 3.35 -5.47 -25.31
CA ASN A 102 3.52 -6.53 -26.31
C ASN A 102 4.92 -6.56 -26.95
N ALA A 103 5.64 -5.43 -26.97
CA ALA A 103 6.97 -5.36 -27.55
C ALA A 103 8.06 -5.83 -26.57
N THR A 104 7.90 -5.52 -25.27
CA THR A 104 8.92 -5.81 -24.25
C THR A 104 8.56 -6.98 -23.33
N GLY A 105 7.34 -7.51 -23.42
CA GLY A 105 6.81 -8.50 -22.50
C GLY A 105 6.63 -8.03 -21.05
N GLN A 106 6.96 -6.76 -20.75
CA GLN A 106 6.88 -6.19 -19.41
C GLN A 106 5.43 -6.09 -18.96
N TYR A 107 5.16 -6.49 -17.71
CA TYR A 107 3.86 -6.33 -17.08
C TYR A 107 3.82 -5.04 -16.26
N GLY A 108 2.66 -4.39 -16.27
CA GLY A 108 2.36 -3.21 -15.48
C GLY A 108 1.01 -3.39 -14.78
N HIS A 109 0.92 -2.88 -13.56
CA HIS A 109 -0.34 -2.80 -12.82
C HIS A 109 -0.53 -1.38 -12.31
N MET A 110 -1.56 -0.70 -12.80
CA MET A 110 -1.98 0.61 -12.32
C MET A 110 -3.09 0.43 -11.27
N PHE A 111 -2.82 0.84 -10.03
CA PHE A 111 -3.74 0.81 -8.91
C PHE A 111 -4.23 2.22 -8.61
N TYR A 112 -5.54 2.38 -8.41
CA TYR A 112 -6.14 3.67 -8.08
C TYR A 112 -7.48 3.47 -7.37
N PRO A 113 -7.92 4.41 -6.52
CA PRO A 113 -9.20 4.32 -5.84
C PRO A 113 -10.36 4.30 -6.84
N VAL A 114 -11.30 3.39 -6.64
CA VAL A 114 -12.56 3.34 -7.39
C VAL A 114 -13.77 3.65 -6.50
N PRO A 115 -14.85 4.24 -7.04
CA PRO A 115 -16.04 4.57 -6.25
C PRO A 115 -16.67 3.35 -5.56
N ASN A 116 -16.69 2.20 -6.24
CA ASN A 116 -17.16 0.95 -5.67
C ASN A 116 -16.15 -0.18 -5.92
N PRO A 117 -15.32 -0.54 -4.93
CA PRO A 117 -14.31 -1.58 -5.10
C PRO A 117 -14.95 -2.99 -5.19
N PHE A 118 -16.20 -3.16 -4.76
CA PHE A 118 -16.87 -4.46 -4.69
C PHE A 118 -17.65 -4.83 -5.96
N ASP A 119 -17.54 -4.04 -7.03
CA ASP A 119 -18.10 -4.44 -8.32
C ASP A 119 -17.32 -5.62 -8.92
N ALA A 120 -17.98 -6.41 -9.77
CA ALA A 120 -17.39 -7.61 -10.37
C ALA A 120 -16.13 -7.33 -11.22
N GLY A 121 -15.97 -6.11 -11.73
CA GLY A 121 -14.77 -5.67 -12.47
C GLY A 121 -13.59 -5.24 -11.60
N ASN A 122 -13.75 -5.27 -10.27
CA ASN A 122 -12.83 -4.75 -9.27
C ASN A 122 -12.38 -5.89 -8.33
N ILE A 123 -12.31 -5.69 -7.01
CA ILE A 123 -12.03 -6.79 -6.07
C ILE A 123 -13.25 -7.71 -5.85
N GLY A 124 -14.46 -7.24 -6.14
CA GLY A 124 -15.68 -8.02 -5.94
C GLY A 124 -15.86 -8.44 -4.48
N ASP A 125 -16.33 -9.65 -4.26
CA ASP A 125 -16.57 -10.21 -2.92
C ASP A 125 -15.31 -10.79 -2.25
N LYS A 126 -14.14 -10.68 -2.87
CA LYS A 126 -12.89 -11.24 -2.34
C LYS A 126 -12.44 -10.52 -1.09
N ALA A 127 -11.68 -11.20 -0.22
CA ALA A 127 -11.06 -10.62 0.97
C ALA A 127 -9.64 -11.17 1.19
N LEU A 128 -8.85 -10.53 2.05
CA LEU A 128 -7.53 -11.05 2.42
C LEU A 128 -7.64 -12.00 3.61
N THR A 129 -6.84 -13.07 3.59
CA THR A 129 -6.52 -13.84 4.80
C THR A 129 -5.10 -13.55 5.24
N LEU A 130 -4.90 -13.38 6.54
CA LEU A 130 -3.60 -13.32 7.17
C LEU A 130 -3.39 -14.65 7.92
N ASN A 131 -2.48 -15.49 7.45
CA ASN A 131 -2.22 -16.81 8.00
C ASN A 131 -0.89 -16.79 8.74
N LEU A 132 -0.96 -16.70 10.07
CA LEU A 132 0.22 -16.62 10.91
C LEU A 132 0.72 -18.04 11.22
N ASN A 133 1.85 -18.42 10.63
CA ASN A 133 2.47 -19.73 10.84
C ASN A 133 3.52 -19.61 11.96
N ILE A 134 3.30 -20.33 13.06
CA ILE A 134 4.13 -20.28 14.27
C ILE A 134 4.52 -21.70 14.67
N ASN A 135 5.78 -21.86 15.10
CA ASN A 135 6.23 -23.09 15.75
C ASN A 135 5.62 -23.23 17.16
N GLU A 136 4.83 -24.28 17.36
CA GLU A 136 4.37 -24.73 18.67
C GLU A 136 5.06 -26.04 19.04
N GLY A 137 6.17 -25.94 19.78
CA GLY A 137 7.03 -27.07 20.08
C GLY A 137 7.77 -27.54 18.83
N ALA A 138 7.49 -28.77 18.37
CA ALA A 138 8.10 -29.37 17.19
C ALA A 138 7.25 -29.27 15.92
N VAL A 139 6.04 -28.70 16.01
CA VAL A 139 5.08 -28.63 14.90
C VAL A 139 4.79 -27.18 14.57
N MET A 140 4.80 -26.84 13.28
CA MET A 140 4.32 -25.54 12.82
C MET A 140 2.80 -25.58 12.69
N LYS A 141 2.13 -24.58 13.27
CA LYS A 141 0.67 -24.41 13.16
C LYS A 141 0.35 -23.11 12.46
N ASN A 142 -0.70 -23.14 11.66
CA ASN A 142 -1.28 -21.96 11.05
C ASN A 142 -2.42 -21.42 11.90
N TRP A 143 -2.43 -20.10 12.10
CA TRP A 143 -3.49 -19.33 12.73
C TRP A 143 -4.15 -18.41 11.68
N PRO A 144 -5.30 -18.80 11.10
CA PRO A 144 -5.95 -18.04 10.03
C PRO A 144 -6.78 -16.87 10.57
N PHE A 145 -6.52 -15.68 10.05
CA PHE A 145 -7.32 -14.47 10.26
C PHE A 145 -8.00 -14.11 8.94
N VAL A 146 -9.33 -14.15 8.92
CA VAL A 146 -10.14 -14.10 7.69
C VAL A 146 -10.99 -12.83 7.62
N GLY A 147 -11.44 -12.50 6.41
CA GLY A 147 -12.24 -11.31 6.10
C GLY A 147 -11.44 -10.01 6.16
N GLY A 148 -10.14 -10.08 5.86
CA GLY A 148 -9.18 -8.99 5.94
C GLY A 148 -9.36 -7.91 4.87
N ARG A 149 -9.12 -6.67 5.27
CA ARG A 149 -9.13 -5.44 4.48
C ARG A 149 -7.95 -4.57 4.87
N VAL A 150 -7.48 -3.76 3.94
CA VAL A 150 -6.39 -2.80 4.14
C VAL A 150 -7.01 -1.42 4.38
N MET A 151 -6.65 -0.72 5.46
CA MET A 151 -7.16 0.62 5.83
C MET A 151 -6.22 1.75 5.42
N SER A 152 -4.93 1.49 5.50
CA SER A 152 -3.91 2.47 5.14
C SER A 152 -2.65 1.80 4.63
N LEU A 153 -1.96 2.54 3.78
CA LEU A 153 -0.63 2.23 3.28
C LEU A 153 0.28 3.40 3.62
N THR A 154 1.47 3.11 4.13
CA THR A 154 2.52 4.10 4.31
C THR A 154 3.76 3.62 3.60
N PHE A 155 4.29 4.42 2.69
CA PHE A 155 5.59 4.23 2.08
C PHE A 155 6.56 5.18 2.78
N SER A 156 7.55 4.64 3.48
CA SER A 156 8.54 5.45 4.17
C SER A 156 9.95 5.03 3.78
N GLN A 157 10.81 6.02 3.63
CA GLN A 157 12.21 5.79 3.36
C GLN A 157 13.05 6.93 3.92
N GLU A 158 14.19 6.57 4.50
CA GLU A 158 15.22 7.50 4.97
C GLU A 158 16.51 7.23 4.18
N ALA A 159 17.40 8.23 4.16
CA ALA A 159 18.65 8.17 3.43
C ALA A 159 19.48 6.93 3.81
N GLY A 160 19.87 6.17 2.79
CA GLY A 160 20.61 4.91 2.97
C GLY A 160 19.77 3.72 3.47
N GLY A 161 18.45 3.89 3.65
CA GLY A 161 17.52 2.84 4.04
C GLY A 161 16.78 2.19 2.86
N HIS A 162 16.12 1.06 3.09
CA HIS A 162 15.23 0.44 2.10
C HIS A 162 13.85 1.10 2.14
N LEU A 163 13.11 1.05 1.03
CA LEU A 163 11.72 1.47 1.03
C LEU A 163 10.92 0.55 1.95
N LEU A 164 10.30 1.10 2.98
CA LEU A 164 9.40 0.39 3.87
C LEU A 164 7.96 0.65 3.43
N MET A 165 7.16 -0.41 3.45
CA MET A 165 5.72 -0.37 3.30
C MET A 165 5.08 -0.83 4.60
N SER A 166 4.32 0.06 5.23
CA SER A 166 3.50 -0.25 6.40
C SER A 166 2.03 -0.32 5.99
N CYS A 167 1.37 -1.42 6.35
CA CYS A 167 -0.02 -1.70 6.03
C CYS A 167 -0.81 -1.92 7.31
N GLU A 168 -1.91 -1.17 7.46
CA GLU A 168 -2.88 -1.42 8.52
C GLU A 168 -4.03 -2.26 7.99
N PHE A 169 -4.30 -3.37 8.67
CA PHE A 169 -5.33 -4.32 8.33
C PHE A 169 -6.41 -4.38 9.42
N PHE A 170 -7.60 -4.78 9.00
CA PHE A 170 -8.62 -5.26 9.90
C PHE A 170 -9.40 -6.39 9.24
N GLY A 171 -10.03 -7.23 10.05
CA GLY A 171 -10.94 -8.24 9.56
C GLY A 171 -11.84 -8.78 10.66
N GLN A 172 -12.57 -9.85 10.33
CA GLN A 172 -13.78 -10.21 11.07
C GLN A 172 -13.56 -11.31 12.08
N LYS A 173 -12.74 -12.31 11.79
CA LYS A 173 -12.54 -13.39 12.75
C LYS A 173 -11.22 -14.07 12.57
N ARG A 174 -10.79 -14.69 13.65
CA ARG A 174 -9.76 -15.72 13.66
C ARG A 174 -10.44 -17.08 13.68
N ASP A 175 -10.11 -17.93 12.71
CA ASP A 175 -10.59 -19.31 12.67
C ASP A 175 -9.76 -20.21 13.60
N GLY A 176 -10.19 -21.47 13.74
CA GLY A 176 -9.42 -22.48 14.47
C GLY A 176 -8.04 -22.73 13.83
N ALA A 177 -7.09 -23.18 14.65
CA ALA A 177 -5.76 -23.53 14.16
C ALA A 177 -5.84 -24.61 13.07
N ALA A 178 -5.01 -24.47 12.05
CA ALA A 178 -4.93 -25.36 10.90
C ALA A 178 -3.49 -25.89 10.73
N PRO A 179 -3.28 -26.92 9.90
CA PRO A 179 -1.94 -27.31 9.48
C PRO A 179 -1.17 -26.14 8.83
N GLU A 180 0.15 -26.18 8.91
CA GLU A 180 1.06 -25.25 8.25
C GLU A 180 0.70 -25.05 6.76
N ILE A 181 0.76 -23.80 6.31
CA ILE A 181 0.77 -23.51 4.86
C ILE A 181 2.20 -23.70 4.36
N GLY A 182 2.51 -24.89 3.86
CA GLY A 182 3.85 -25.26 3.41
C GLY A 182 4.30 -24.58 2.10
N ALA A 183 5.53 -24.90 1.67
CA ALA A 183 6.18 -24.36 0.47
C ALA A 183 6.32 -22.83 0.44
N ALA A 184 6.71 -22.24 1.58
CA ALA A 184 6.97 -20.80 1.67
C ALA A 184 8.09 -20.38 0.71
N VAL A 185 7.75 -19.43 -0.18
CA VAL A 185 8.68 -18.78 -1.11
C VAL A 185 8.66 -17.29 -0.80
N PHE A 186 9.81 -16.76 -0.41
CA PHE A 186 9.97 -15.34 -0.04
C PHE A 186 10.45 -14.52 -1.24
N ALA A 187 10.11 -13.23 -1.24
CA ALA A 187 10.57 -12.29 -2.26
C ALA A 187 12.11 -12.29 -2.35
N ALA A 188 12.64 -12.25 -3.57
CA ALA A 188 14.08 -12.23 -3.80
C ALA A 188 14.66 -10.84 -3.47
N GLU A 189 15.83 -10.80 -2.83
CA GLU A 189 16.46 -9.56 -2.36
C GLU A 189 16.75 -8.55 -3.50
N ASN A 190 17.03 -9.04 -4.70
CA ASN A 190 17.26 -8.18 -5.86
C ASN A 190 15.98 -7.48 -6.39
N LEU A 191 14.80 -7.86 -5.89
CA LEU A 191 13.52 -7.23 -6.21
C LEU A 191 13.14 -6.13 -5.20
N ARG A 192 13.99 -5.89 -4.20
CA ARG A 192 13.80 -4.87 -3.17
C ARG A 192 14.05 -3.47 -3.73
N CYS A 193 13.17 -2.53 -3.40
CA CYS A 193 13.38 -1.12 -3.73
C CYS A 193 14.36 -0.48 -2.73
N ASP A 194 15.38 0.20 -3.24
CA ASP A 194 16.46 0.83 -2.46
C ASP A 194 16.50 2.36 -2.66
N PHE A 195 17.09 3.08 -1.70
CA PHE A 195 17.15 4.54 -1.67
C PHE A 195 18.01 5.11 -2.78
N ASN A 196 19.08 4.41 -3.16
CA ASN A 196 19.98 4.88 -4.22
C ASN A 196 19.28 5.06 -5.58
N ASN A 197 18.11 4.46 -5.74
CA ASN A 197 17.32 4.49 -6.97
C ASN A 197 16.03 5.30 -6.83
N VAL A 198 15.80 5.97 -5.70
CA VAL A 198 14.63 6.85 -5.54
C VAL A 198 14.81 8.10 -6.37
N LYS A 199 13.79 8.45 -7.14
CA LYS A 199 13.71 9.72 -7.86
C LYS A 199 12.37 10.36 -7.56
N VAL A 200 12.40 11.61 -7.13
CA VAL A 200 11.19 12.37 -6.85
C VAL A 200 11.07 13.48 -7.88
N TYR A 201 9.88 13.64 -8.44
CA TYR A 201 9.59 14.60 -9.49
C TYR A 201 8.42 15.48 -9.10
N THR A 202 8.53 16.77 -9.39
CA THR A 202 7.43 17.73 -9.30
C THR A 202 7.28 18.53 -10.59
N GLY A 203 6.18 19.28 -10.72
CA GLY A 203 5.97 20.16 -11.87
C GLY A 203 5.32 19.45 -13.06
N ALA A 204 5.83 19.64 -14.28
CA ALA A 204 5.20 19.13 -15.50
C ALA A 204 5.57 17.65 -15.73
N LEU A 205 4.61 16.75 -15.47
CA LEU A 205 4.72 15.31 -15.73
C LEU A 205 3.89 14.92 -16.95
N THR A 206 4.41 14.01 -17.78
CA THR A 206 3.63 13.41 -18.87
C THR A 206 3.21 12.00 -18.47
N ARG A 207 1.89 11.73 -18.52
CA ARG A 207 1.31 10.42 -18.25
C ARG A 207 0.97 9.76 -19.58
N ILE A 208 1.52 8.58 -19.83
CA ILE A 208 1.33 7.82 -21.07
C ILE A 208 0.16 6.85 -20.88
N GLY A 209 -0.75 6.82 -21.84
CA GLY A 209 -1.95 5.99 -21.81
C GLY A 209 -3.22 6.80 -21.58
N ALA A 210 -4.33 6.09 -21.35
CA ALA A 210 -5.64 6.71 -21.14
C ALA A 210 -5.97 6.77 -19.65
N ALA A 211 -6.41 7.91 -19.15
CA ALA A 211 -6.84 8.05 -17.76
C ALA A 211 -8.07 7.16 -17.46
N PRO A 212 -8.14 6.49 -16.29
CA PRO A 212 -7.13 6.44 -15.21
C PRO A 212 -6.05 5.36 -15.39
N ASP A 213 -6.15 4.55 -16.44
CA ASP A 213 -5.31 3.37 -16.75
C ASP A 213 -4.00 3.73 -17.47
N TYR A 214 -3.23 4.64 -16.89
CA TYR A 214 -1.92 5.00 -17.44
C TYR A 214 -0.97 3.80 -17.44
N THR A 215 -0.17 3.70 -18.50
CA THR A 215 0.77 2.60 -18.72
C THR A 215 2.21 2.98 -18.41
N ASP A 216 2.52 4.28 -18.45
CA ASP A 216 3.87 4.79 -18.18
C ASP A 216 3.87 6.29 -17.83
N PHE A 217 5.01 6.82 -17.41
CA PHE A 217 5.26 8.21 -17.07
C PHE A 217 6.58 8.68 -17.71
N THR A 218 6.61 9.92 -18.21
CA THR A 218 7.86 10.58 -18.60
C THR A 218 8.05 11.88 -17.83
N PHE A 219 9.32 12.20 -17.59
CA PHE A 219 9.76 13.22 -16.63
C PHE A 219 10.60 14.32 -17.29
N ASP A 220 10.60 14.42 -18.62
CA ASP A 220 11.53 15.26 -19.39
C ASP A 220 11.48 16.75 -19.02
N ASN A 221 10.32 17.23 -18.53
CA ASN A 221 10.09 18.61 -18.12
C ASN A 221 9.82 18.75 -16.61
N ALA A 222 10.08 17.70 -15.83
CA ALA A 222 9.82 17.67 -14.41
C ALA A 222 11.03 18.19 -13.62
N THR A 223 10.76 18.85 -12.50
CA THR A 223 11.79 19.20 -11.54
C THR A 223 12.11 17.98 -10.69
N SER A 224 13.37 17.53 -10.71
CA SER A 224 13.84 16.45 -9.85
C SER A 224 14.18 16.96 -8.46
N LEU A 225 13.79 16.21 -7.44
CA LEU A 225 14.13 16.42 -6.02
C LEU A 225 14.81 15.17 -5.49
N ARG A 226 15.69 15.34 -4.50
CA ARG A 226 16.35 14.22 -3.80
C ARG A 226 16.13 14.37 -2.30
N PRO A 227 15.06 13.79 -1.75
CA PRO A 227 14.78 13.87 -0.32
C PRO A 227 15.67 12.94 0.48
N ASP A 228 16.10 13.38 1.66
CA ASP A 228 16.75 12.53 2.66
C ASP A 228 15.74 11.67 3.42
N LYS A 229 14.50 12.14 3.48
CA LYS A 229 13.39 11.38 4.05
C LYS A 229 12.15 11.61 3.22
N LEU A 230 11.44 10.54 2.92
CA LEU A 230 10.17 10.56 2.21
C LEU A 230 9.18 9.67 2.94
N THR A 231 8.04 10.23 3.30
CA THR A 231 6.90 9.49 3.87
C THR A 231 5.64 9.85 3.08
N LEU A 232 5.06 8.86 2.42
CA LEU A 232 3.78 8.96 1.76
C LEU A 232 2.77 8.05 2.47
N LYS A 233 1.74 8.65 3.05
CA LYS A 233 0.65 7.93 3.71
C LYS A 233 -0.64 8.07 2.91
N ILE A 234 -1.30 6.95 2.67
CA ILE A 234 -2.57 6.85 1.96
C ILE A 234 -3.56 6.15 2.88
N GLU A 235 -4.69 6.79 3.15
CA GLU A 235 -5.78 6.26 3.98
C GLU A 235 -7.03 6.20 3.13
N ASN A 236 -7.76 5.09 3.15
CA ASN A 236 -9.00 4.95 2.37
C ASN A 236 -10.26 5.39 3.14
N GLY A 237 -10.07 5.88 4.38
CA GLY A 237 -11.15 6.33 5.25
C GLY A 237 -12.20 5.25 5.50
N MET A 238 -11.86 3.97 5.35
CA MET A 238 -12.83 2.88 5.39
C MET A 238 -13.50 2.80 6.75
N GLU A 239 -14.81 3.00 6.76
CA GLU A 239 -15.67 2.87 7.93
C GLU A 239 -16.60 1.69 7.67
N ASP A 240 -16.52 0.66 8.50
CA ASP A 240 -17.46 -0.45 8.43
C ASP A 240 -18.78 -0.03 9.11
N ALA A 241 -19.58 0.80 8.42
CA ALA A 241 -20.97 1.05 8.78
C ALA A 241 -21.82 -0.11 8.23
N LEU A 242 -21.82 -1.19 9.00
CA LEU A 242 -22.42 -2.48 8.67
C LEU A 242 -23.92 -2.41 8.41
N ARG A 243 -24.35 -2.58 7.16
CA ARG A 243 -25.69 -3.12 6.88
C ARG A 243 -25.58 -4.64 6.98
N LEU A 244 -26.08 -5.23 8.06
CA LEU A 244 -25.95 -6.67 8.37
C LEU A 244 -27.07 -7.48 7.70
N SER A 245 -26.93 -7.83 6.42
CA SER A 245 -27.85 -8.79 5.78
C SER A 245 -27.49 -10.27 6.03
N GLY A 246 -26.25 -10.58 6.43
CA GLY A 246 -25.79 -11.94 6.76
C GLY A 246 -25.91 -12.28 8.25
N LEU A 247 -26.16 -13.56 8.59
CA LEU A 247 -26.16 -14.01 9.98
C LEU A 247 -24.74 -14.05 10.58
N ASP A 248 -23.75 -14.34 9.75
CA ASP A 248 -22.35 -14.57 10.15
C ASP A 248 -21.36 -13.55 9.58
N TYR A 249 -21.72 -12.80 8.52
CA TYR A 249 -20.81 -11.89 7.81
C TYR A 249 -21.47 -10.57 7.37
N PRO A 250 -20.77 -9.44 7.53
CA PRO A 250 -20.97 -8.22 6.76
C PRO A 250 -20.90 -8.43 5.25
N ASP A 251 -21.99 -8.15 4.53
CA ASP A 251 -22.07 -8.29 3.08
C ASP A 251 -21.40 -7.13 2.32
N LYS A 252 -21.32 -5.92 2.92
CA LYS A 252 -20.75 -4.73 2.27
C LYS A 252 -19.93 -3.87 3.23
N THR A 253 -18.73 -3.47 2.80
CA THR A 253 -17.90 -2.45 3.48
C THR A 253 -18.08 -1.13 2.74
N ARG A 254 -18.08 0.02 3.43
CA ARG A 254 -18.07 1.33 2.74
C ARG A 254 -16.67 1.93 2.82
N MET A 255 -16.13 2.34 1.68
CA MET A 255 -14.94 3.19 1.68
C MET A 255 -15.37 4.61 2.03
N GLY A 256 -14.64 5.25 2.94
CA GLY A 256 -14.84 6.66 3.23
C GLY A 256 -14.03 7.53 2.30
N LYS A 257 -13.66 8.72 2.78
CA LYS A 257 -12.86 9.65 2.00
C LYS A 257 -11.41 9.20 1.99
N PHE A 258 -10.86 9.02 0.80
CA PHE A 258 -9.41 8.83 0.65
C PHE A 258 -8.68 10.10 1.07
N LYS A 259 -7.57 9.92 1.78
CA LYS A 259 -6.66 10.97 2.19
C LYS A 259 -5.24 10.56 1.82
N VAL A 260 -4.50 11.48 1.21
CA VAL A 260 -3.08 11.32 0.94
C VAL A 260 -2.33 12.43 1.65
N SER A 261 -1.30 12.05 2.38
CA SER A 261 -0.39 12.96 3.06
C SER A 261 1.03 12.59 2.67
N LEU A 262 1.78 13.60 2.25
CA LEU A 262 3.15 13.48 1.81
C LEU A 262 4.00 14.39 2.70
N ASP A 263 5.03 13.82 3.29
CA ASP A 263 6.04 14.53 4.06
C ASP A 263 7.40 14.17 3.47
N MET A 264 8.20 15.18 3.12
CA MET A 264 9.56 14.98 2.65
C MET A 264 10.51 15.95 3.32
N THR A 265 11.70 15.48 3.67
CA THR A 265 12.76 16.32 4.22
C THR A 265 13.86 16.46 3.18
N LEU A 266 14.26 17.70 2.89
CA LEU A 266 15.34 18.04 1.96
C LEU A 266 16.47 18.72 2.74
N ASP A 267 17.70 18.40 2.37
CA ASP A 267 18.86 19.19 2.74
C ASP A 267 18.83 20.52 1.96
N TRP A 268 18.91 21.64 2.67
CA TRP A 268 18.92 22.99 2.09
C TRP A 268 20.26 23.29 1.41
N GLU A 269 21.38 22.75 1.91
CA GLU A 269 22.72 23.09 1.46
C GLU A 269 23.23 22.23 0.29
N ASP A 270 22.51 21.16 -0.08
CA ASP A 270 22.81 20.36 -1.26
C ASP A 270 21.98 20.82 -2.48
N PRO A 271 22.61 21.44 -3.50
CA PRO A 271 21.92 21.80 -4.74
C PRO A 271 21.30 20.60 -5.47
N ALA A 272 21.74 19.36 -5.17
CA ALA A 272 21.15 18.15 -5.71
C ALA A 272 19.86 17.71 -4.98
N SER A 273 19.58 18.26 -3.79
CA SER A 273 18.42 17.93 -2.96
C SER A 273 17.15 18.70 -3.36
N GLY A 274 17.30 19.91 -3.90
CA GLY A 274 16.21 20.58 -4.61
C GLY A 274 16.33 22.09 -4.72
N PHE A 275 16.89 22.77 -3.73
CA PHE A 275 17.07 24.22 -3.75
C PHE A 275 18.56 24.56 -3.68
N SER A 276 19.02 25.39 -4.61
CA SER A 276 20.41 25.86 -4.68
C SER A 276 20.63 27.19 -3.95
N SER A 277 19.56 27.84 -3.49
CA SER A 277 19.62 29.11 -2.75
C SER A 277 18.34 29.42 -1.97
N VAL A 278 18.44 30.34 -1.01
CA VAL A 278 17.29 30.90 -0.28
C VAL A 278 16.32 31.63 -1.21
N ASP A 279 16.82 32.29 -2.26
CA ASP A 279 15.99 32.99 -3.24
C ASP A 279 15.16 32.01 -4.08
N GLU A 280 15.76 30.87 -4.46
CA GLU A 280 15.04 29.80 -5.16
C GLU A 280 13.95 29.19 -4.28
N PHE A 281 14.26 28.92 -3.00
CA PHE A 281 13.27 28.46 -2.03
C PHE A 281 12.14 29.47 -1.86
N ASN A 282 12.44 30.76 -1.68
CA ASN A 282 11.44 31.82 -1.52
C ASN A 282 10.58 31.98 -2.79
N SER A 283 11.18 31.83 -3.97
CA SER A 283 10.45 31.84 -5.25
C SER A 283 9.47 30.67 -5.34
N TRP A 284 9.93 29.47 -4.99
CA TRP A 284 9.08 28.28 -4.92
C TRP A 284 7.96 28.45 -3.87
N LEU A 285 8.28 28.96 -2.67
CA LEU A 285 7.32 29.19 -1.59
C LEU A 285 6.27 30.24 -1.98
N GLY A 286 6.67 31.29 -2.70
CA GLY A 286 5.77 32.31 -3.25
C GLY A 286 4.98 31.87 -4.48
N GLY A 287 5.33 30.73 -5.09
CA GLY A 287 4.69 30.19 -6.28
C GLY A 287 3.35 29.48 -6.03
N ALA A 288 2.86 28.78 -7.05
CA ALA A 288 1.62 28.01 -6.95
C ALA A 288 1.71 26.96 -5.83
N SER A 289 0.67 26.88 -5.02
CA SER A 289 0.59 25.93 -3.90
C SER A 289 0.29 24.50 -4.35
N SER A 290 -0.07 24.27 -5.61
CA SER A 290 -0.38 22.94 -6.14
C SER A 290 0.58 22.58 -7.27
N THR A 291 1.06 21.33 -7.25
CA THR A 291 1.96 20.78 -8.26
C THR A 291 1.62 19.31 -8.53
N ASN A 292 2.13 18.73 -9.61
CA ASN A 292 2.16 17.28 -9.69
C ASN A 292 3.29 16.77 -8.79
N PHE A 293 3.12 15.59 -8.20
CA PHE A 293 4.17 14.90 -7.46
C PHE A 293 4.25 13.45 -7.93
N CYS A 294 5.46 12.96 -8.18
CA CYS A 294 5.69 11.57 -8.51
C CYS A 294 6.95 11.04 -7.83
N ALA A 295 6.86 9.89 -7.17
CA ALA A 295 7.99 9.19 -6.60
C ALA A 295 8.22 7.87 -7.35
N VAL A 296 9.44 7.64 -7.78
CA VAL A 296 9.86 6.47 -8.56
C VAL A 296 10.91 5.71 -7.77
N TRP A 297 10.64 4.44 -7.49
CA TRP A 297 11.60 3.50 -6.94
C TRP A 297 11.90 2.41 -7.95
N ASP A 298 13.17 2.28 -8.32
CA ASP A 298 13.67 1.25 -9.21
C ASP A 298 14.52 0.24 -8.41
N THR A 299 14.37 -1.05 -8.70
CA THR A 299 15.16 -2.12 -8.09
C THR A 299 16.53 -2.33 -8.73
N GLY A 300 16.76 -1.78 -9.93
CA GLY A 300 17.92 -2.09 -10.78
C GLY A 300 17.87 -3.47 -11.44
N THR A 301 16.86 -4.28 -11.13
CA THR A 301 16.64 -5.59 -11.76
C THR A 301 15.71 -5.45 -12.95
N GLN A 302 16.05 -6.07 -14.06
CA GLN A 302 15.30 -5.96 -15.32
C GLN A 302 13.90 -6.62 -15.25
N ALA A 303 12.85 -5.87 -15.62
CA ALA A 303 11.47 -6.35 -15.72
C ALA A 303 11.08 -6.64 -17.19
N GLY A 304 11.55 -7.76 -17.75
CA GLY A 304 11.34 -8.10 -19.16
C GLY A 304 12.27 -7.31 -20.10
N THR A 305 12.01 -7.25 -21.39
CA THR A 305 12.95 -6.61 -22.36
C THR A 305 12.77 -5.10 -22.50
N GLY A 306 12.30 -4.41 -21.45
CA GLY A 306 11.99 -2.96 -21.48
C GLY A 306 12.70 -2.17 -20.39
N GLY A 307 12.05 -2.03 -19.24
CA GLY A 307 12.60 -1.33 -18.07
C GLY A 307 12.89 -2.27 -16.90
N ASN A 308 13.30 -1.70 -15.78
CA ASN A 308 13.49 -2.43 -14.55
C ASN A 308 12.17 -2.65 -13.79
N HIS A 309 12.19 -3.56 -12.82
CA HIS A 309 11.15 -3.67 -11.82
C HIS A 309 11.13 -2.38 -11.00
N GLY A 310 9.95 -1.82 -10.78
CA GLY A 310 9.83 -0.57 -10.05
C GLY A 310 8.42 -0.24 -9.59
N LEU A 311 8.36 0.68 -8.63
CA LEU A 311 7.16 1.27 -8.08
C LEU A 311 7.14 2.76 -8.43
N ILE A 312 6.06 3.21 -9.03
CA ILE A 312 5.82 4.62 -9.30
C ILE A 312 4.57 5.02 -8.53
N VAL A 313 4.66 6.05 -7.70
CA VAL A 313 3.50 6.64 -7.03
C VAL A 313 3.28 8.03 -7.59
N ASP A 314 2.09 8.25 -8.15
CA ASP A 314 1.67 9.49 -8.78
C ASP A 314 0.57 10.16 -7.94
N VAL A 315 0.81 11.41 -7.56
CA VAL A 315 -0.15 12.30 -6.92
C VAL A 315 -0.37 13.48 -7.88
N PRO A 316 -1.46 13.46 -8.67
CA PRO A 316 -1.66 14.42 -9.76
C PRO A 316 -1.75 15.86 -9.31
N ILE A 317 -2.37 16.08 -8.15
CA ILE A 317 -2.47 17.40 -7.53
C ILE A 317 -2.00 17.23 -6.08
N ALA A 318 -0.75 17.57 -5.80
CA ALA A 318 -0.21 17.71 -4.46
C ALA A 318 -0.30 19.18 -4.03
N HIS A 319 -1.16 19.46 -3.06
CA HIS A 319 -1.35 20.78 -2.48
C HIS A 319 -0.46 20.97 -1.27
N ARG A 320 0.38 22.00 -1.30
CA ARG A 320 1.33 22.33 -0.24
C ARG A 320 0.61 22.85 0.98
N LEU A 321 0.86 22.19 2.12
CA LEU A 321 0.35 22.58 3.43
C LEU A 321 1.40 23.28 4.30
N GLY A 322 2.69 23.04 4.04
CA GLY A 322 3.78 23.59 4.83
C GLY A 322 5.14 23.40 4.16
N GLY A 323 6.16 24.05 4.74
CA GLY A 323 7.50 24.13 4.21
C GLY A 323 8.42 24.84 5.20
N ASP A 324 8.38 24.39 6.46
CA ASP A 324 9.08 25.09 7.55
C ASP A 324 10.59 24.76 7.49
N PRO A 325 11.45 25.79 7.43
CA PRO A 325 12.89 25.63 7.66
C PRO A 325 13.14 25.09 9.07
N ASP A 326 14.03 24.13 9.21
CA ASP A 326 14.62 23.76 10.50
C ASP A 326 16.07 24.25 10.53
N TYR A 327 16.29 25.36 11.25
CA TYR A 327 17.62 25.93 11.48
C TYR A 327 18.14 25.45 12.84
N SER A 328 19.09 24.53 12.83
CA SER A 328 19.82 24.11 14.02
C SER A 328 21.29 24.52 13.90
N LEU A 329 21.90 24.97 15.00
CA LEU A 329 23.36 25.21 15.05
C LEU A 329 24.17 23.90 15.08
N GLU A 330 23.50 22.77 15.31
CA GLU A 330 24.13 21.46 15.49
C GLU A 330 23.88 20.48 14.33
N LYS A 331 23.12 20.89 13.30
CA LYS A 331 22.76 20.07 12.14
C LYS A 331 22.74 20.91 10.88
N ASP A 332 22.95 20.26 9.73
CA ASP A 332 22.77 20.89 8.44
C ASP A 332 21.32 21.41 8.32
N PRO A 333 21.11 22.59 7.72
CA PRO A 333 19.78 23.19 7.62
C PRO A 333 18.87 22.32 6.74
N MET A 334 17.71 21.93 7.28
CA MET A 334 16.76 21.06 6.59
C MET A 334 15.46 21.81 6.28
N ILE A 335 14.72 21.37 5.26
CA ILE A 335 13.36 21.84 4.99
C ILE A 335 12.40 20.66 5.00
N SER A 336 11.26 20.80 5.71
CA SER A 336 10.18 19.81 5.70
C SER A 336 9.02 20.20 4.77
N LEU A 337 9.02 19.57 3.61
CA LEU A 337 8.02 19.44 2.54
C LEU A 337 6.69 18.80 2.94
N LYS A 338 5.61 19.53 3.23
CA LYS A 338 4.30 18.90 3.54
C LYS A 338 3.25 19.16 2.47
N TYR A 339 2.63 18.09 1.98
CA TYR A 339 1.55 18.14 1.00
C TYR A 339 0.37 17.23 1.34
N GLU A 340 -0.80 17.59 0.81
CA GLU A 340 -1.95 16.71 0.70
C GLU A 340 -2.28 16.43 -0.77
N GLY A 341 -2.69 15.19 -1.07
CA GLY A 341 -3.19 14.85 -2.39
C GLY A 341 -4.63 15.30 -2.56
N LEU A 342 -4.95 15.90 -3.71
CA LEU A 342 -6.29 16.30 -4.11
C LEU A 342 -6.77 15.45 -5.29
N TYR A 343 -8.09 15.23 -5.36
CA TYR A 343 -8.70 14.47 -6.45
C TYR A 343 -8.76 15.33 -7.72
N ASP A 344 -8.22 14.82 -8.82
CA ASP A 344 -8.29 15.45 -10.12
C ASP A 344 -9.37 14.81 -10.99
N ALA A 345 -10.55 15.44 -10.99
CA ALA A 345 -11.70 14.96 -11.75
C ALA A 345 -11.56 15.16 -13.27
N ALA A 346 -10.69 16.07 -13.72
CA ALA A 346 -10.64 16.53 -15.10
C ALA A 346 -9.68 15.70 -15.96
N THR A 347 -8.52 15.34 -15.41
CA THR A 347 -7.45 14.71 -16.20
C THR A 347 -7.25 13.27 -15.80
N THR A 348 -6.79 13.02 -14.58
CA THR A 348 -6.33 11.69 -14.14
C THR A 348 -7.43 10.80 -13.56
N LYS A 349 -8.50 11.41 -13.00
CA LYS A 349 -9.63 10.73 -12.35
C LYS A 349 -9.25 9.89 -11.13
N TYR A 350 -8.15 10.26 -10.45
CA TYR A 350 -7.77 9.72 -9.16
C TYR A 350 -7.09 10.78 -8.30
N LEU A 351 -7.00 10.50 -6.99
CA LEU A 351 -6.27 11.32 -6.02
C LEU A 351 -4.82 10.84 -5.87
N VAL A 352 -4.61 9.53 -6.01
CA VAL A 352 -3.30 8.88 -6.07
C VAL A 352 -3.40 7.65 -6.94
N GLY A 353 -2.37 7.43 -7.75
CA GLY A 353 -2.20 6.25 -8.58
C GLY A 353 -0.87 5.58 -8.25
N ILE A 354 -0.84 4.25 -8.28
CA ILE A 354 0.40 3.47 -8.12
C ILE A 354 0.59 2.62 -9.36
N LEU A 355 1.70 2.78 -10.07
CA LEU A 355 2.11 1.90 -11.15
C LEU A 355 3.22 0.97 -10.66
N LEU A 356 2.94 -0.33 -10.66
CA LEU A 356 3.93 -1.38 -10.41
C LEU A 356 4.37 -1.97 -11.75
N LYS A 357 5.65 -1.84 -12.10
CA LYS A 357 6.26 -2.48 -13.27
C LYS A 357 7.00 -3.74 -12.85
N ASN A 358 6.71 -4.86 -13.50
CA ASN A 358 7.24 -6.15 -13.07
C ASN A 358 7.22 -7.21 -14.20
N THR A 359 7.57 -8.46 -13.88
CA THR A 359 7.49 -9.61 -14.80
C THR A 359 6.37 -10.59 -14.46
N ALA A 360 5.57 -10.30 -13.44
CA ALA A 360 4.47 -11.16 -13.00
C ALA A 360 3.17 -10.73 -13.67
N SER A 361 2.48 -11.66 -14.34
CA SER A 361 1.27 -11.34 -15.11
C SER A 361 0.00 -11.17 -14.28
N ALA A 362 0.03 -11.57 -13.00
CA ALA A 362 -1.17 -11.72 -12.19
C ALA A 362 -0.97 -11.16 -10.77
N VAL A 363 -1.76 -10.13 -10.46
CA VAL A 363 -1.87 -9.45 -9.16
C VAL A 363 -3.25 -9.61 -8.52
#